data_AF-A0A2V1E507-F1
#
_entry.id   AF-A0A2V1E507-F1
#
_cell.length_a   1.000
_cell.length_b   1.000
_cell.length_c   1.000
_cell.angle_alpha   90.00
_cell.angle_beta   90.00
_cell.angle_gamma   90.00
#
_symmetry.space_group_name_H-M   'P 1'
#
loop_
_entity.id
_entity.type
_entity.pdbx_description
1 polymer ?
#
loop_
_entity_poly.entity_id
_entity_poly.type
_entity_poly.pdbx_seq_one_letter_code
_entity_poly.pdbx_strand_id
1 'polypeptide(L)'
;MDRIRKILESNPDAKLGFVVYRCTYADDEQWNCFMEYLNAQAQSALKEYNLGDLSSRLDWNVQQDPTLNDASLEQVRDKFRRWTKEGGEVNHATARFHACVMVDQICLQENLAVIKKLREEEKPLDEFDMFGLSWVYLVSQYDESSEKQDDQEASYAMVGISYLVPRVYELLEGPGWHNFADPDGGVVTP
;
A
#
# COMPACT_ATOMS: atom_id res chain seq x y z
N MET A 1 -5.80 2.73 -16.47
CA MET A 1 -6.57 3.51 -15.47
C MET A 1 -8.09 3.33 -15.55
N ASP A 2 -8.70 3.15 -16.72
CA ASP A 2 -10.17 3.01 -16.87
C ASP A 2 -10.80 1.86 -16.07
N ARG A 3 -10.02 0.84 -15.71
CA ARG A 3 -10.50 -0.31 -14.94
C ARG A 3 -10.93 0.10 -13.53
N ILE A 4 -10.09 0.86 -12.81
CA ILE A 4 -10.40 1.34 -11.46
C ILE A 4 -11.71 2.14 -11.46
N ARG A 5 -11.87 3.05 -12.43
CA ARG A 5 -13.09 3.86 -12.58
C ARG A 5 -14.32 2.98 -12.74
N LYS A 6 -14.30 2.02 -13.69
CA LYS A 6 -15.43 1.11 -13.94
C LYS A 6 -15.80 0.28 -12.70
N ILE A 7 -14.81 -0.17 -11.94
CA ILE A 7 -15.02 -0.95 -10.71
C ILE A 7 -15.71 -0.10 -9.64
N LEU A 8 -15.21 1.12 -9.38
CA LEU A 8 -15.76 2.00 -8.35
C LEU A 8 -17.12 2.60 -8.70
N GLU A 9 -17.40 2.81 -10.00
CA GLU A 9 -18.72 3.22 -10.50
C GLU A 9 -19.75 2.09 -10.36
N SER A 10 -19.35 0.85 -10.62
CA SER A 10 -20.23 -0.33 -10.49
C SER A 10 -20.50 -0.71 -9.02
N ASN A 11 -19.59 -0.33 -8.11
CA ASN A 11 -19.66 -0.65 -6.69
C ASN A 11 -19.57 0.64 -5.84
N PRO A 12 -20.70 1.31 -5.57
CA PRO A 12 -20.72 2.62 -4.89
C PRO A 12 -20.13 2.63 -3.47
N ASP A 13 -20.05 1.48 -2.81
CA ASP A 13 -19.48 1.28 -1.48
C ASP A 13 -17.99 0.89 -1.50
N ALA A 14 -17.45 0.47 -2.65
CA ALA A 14 -16.04 0.09 -2.80
C ALA A 14 -15.09 1.27 -2.49
N LYS A 15 -13.96 0.98 -1.85
CA LYS A 15 -12.96 1.97 -1.47
C LYS A 15 -11.70 1.82 -2.31
N LEU A 16 -11.09 2.95 -2.64
CA LEU A 16 -9.79 3.02 -3.29
C LEU A 16 -8.70 3.07 -2.22
N GLY A 17 -7.59 2.36 -2.44
CA GLY A 17 -6.50 2.25 -1.47
C GLY A 17 -6.52 0.94 -0.69
N PHE A 18 -5.44 0.71 0.04
CA PHE A 18 -5.18 -0.53 0.77
C PHE A 18 -5.49 -0.38 2.25
N VAL A 19 -5.74 -1.50 2.93
CA VAL A 19 -5.76 -1.55 4.39
C VAL A 19 -4.33 -1.39 4.91
N VAL A 20 -4.10 -0.44 5.81
CA VAL A 20 -2.78 -0.15 6.38
C VAL A 20 -2.66 -0.71 7.79
N TYR A 21 -1.67 -1.56 8.05
CA TYR A 21 -1.35 -2.08 9.37
C TYR A 21 -0.14 -1.33 9.96
N ARG A 22 -0.40 -0.58 11.04
CA ARG A 22 0.64 0.06 11.84
C ARG A 22 1.28 -0.97 12.77
N CYS A 23 2.57 -1.24 12.58
CA CYS A 23 3.33 -2.23 13.36
C CYS A 23 4.42 -1.59 14.23
N THR A 24 4.43 -0.27 14.36
CA THR A 24 5.31 0.48 15.26
C THR A 24 4.52 1.56 16.02
N TYR A 25 4.76 1.66 17.32
CA TYR A 25 4.04 2.56 18.23
C TYR A 25 4.98 3.44 19.07
N ALA A 26 6.23 3.61 18.64
CA ALA A 26 7.22 4.40 19.38
C ALA A 26 6.88 5.90 19.44
N ASP A 27 6.27 6.45 18.38
CA ASP A 27 5.99 7.87 18.23
C ASP A 27 4.77 8.11 17.30
N ASP A 28 3.72 8.73 17.84
CA ASP A 28 2.49 9.04 17.11
C ASP A 28 2.64 10.25 16.17
N GLU A 29 3.51 11.21 16.48
CA GLU A 29 3.76 12.36 15.63
C GLU A 29 4.50 11.94 14.35
N GLN A 30 5.49 11.06 14.50
CA GLN A 30 6.17 10.43 13.37
C GLN A 30 5.22 9.62 12.50
N TRP A 31 4.33 8.84 13.11
CA TRP A 31 3.29 8.11 12.39
C TRP A 31 2.35 9.05 11.61
N ASN A 32 1.89 10.12 12.23
CA ASN A 32 1.03 11.10 11.58
C ASN A 32 1.75 11.80 10.40
N CYS A 33 3.03 12.16 10.56
CA CYS A 33 3.84 12.70 9.45
C CYS A 33 3.91 11.73 8.26
N PHE A 34 4.08 10.43 8.54
CA PHE A 34 4.06 9.41 7.49
C PHE A 34 2.70 9.29 6.80
N MET A 35 1.60 9.28 7.56
CA MET A 35 0.26 9.18 6.98
C MET A 35 -0.10 10.41 6.13
N GLU A 36 0.35 11.61 6.54
CA GLU A 36 0.22 12.83 5.74
C GLU A 36 0.97 12.70 4.41
N TYR A 37 2.21 12.19 4.44
CA TYR A 37 3.02 11.95 3.25
C TYR A 37 2.40 10.91 2.31
N LEU A 38 2.00 9.75 2.84
CA LEU A 38 1.33 8.69 2.09
C LEU A 38 0.06 9.21 1.39
N ASN A 39 -0.75 9.99 2.11
CA ASN A 39 -1.97 10.57 1.56
C ASN A 39 -1.66 11.64 0.50
N ALA A 40 -0.67 12.51 0.70
CA ALA A 40 -0.26 13.52 -0.27
C ALA A 40 0.19 12.88 -1.59
N GLN A 41 1.05 11.85 -1.51
CA GLN A 41 1.52 11.09 -2.67
C GLN A 41 0.37 10.46 -3.46
N ALA A 42 -0.53 9.73 -2.78
CA ALA A 42 -1.67 9.09 -3.45
C ALA A 42 -2.63 10.11 -4.08
N GLN A 43 -2.89 11.24 -3.41
CA GLN A 43 -3.75 12.30 -3.93
C GLN A 43 -3.16 12.98 -5.17
N SER A 44 -1.84 13.23 -5.17
CA SER A 44 -1.16 13.79 -6.33
C SER A 44 -1.16 12.82 -7.51
N ALA A 45 -0.77 11.57 -7.27
CA ALA A 45 -0.80 10.53 -8.30
C ALA A 45 -2.20 10.40 -8.92
N LEU A 46 -3.27 10.38 -8.12
CA LEU A 46 -4.63 10.34 -8.67
C LEU A 46 -4.94 11.51 -9.60
N LYS A 47 -4.48 12.73 -9.28
CA LYS A 47 -4.65 13.89 -10.18
C LYS A 47 -3.86 13.72 -11.47
N GLU A 48 -2.60 13.29 -11.38
CA GLU A 48 -1.73 13.08 -12.55
C GLU A 48 -2.31 12.04 -13.52
N TYR A 49 -2.93 10.98 -13.00
CA TYR A 49 -3.59 9.93 -13.79
C TYR A 49 -5.02 10.29 -14.24
N ASN A 50 -5.46 11.55 -14.11
CA ASN A 50 -6.83 11.99 -14.43
C ASN A 50 -7.93 11.23 -13.66
N LEU A 51 -7.62 10.84 -12.43
CA LEU A 51 -8.52 10.16 -11.47
C LEU A 51 -8.78 11.01 -10.21
N GLY A 52 -8.52 12.32 -10.27
CA GLY A 52 -8.72 13.22 -9.13
C GLY A 52 -10.17 13.30 -8.64
N ASP A 53 -11.15 12.93 -9.48
CA ASP A 53 -12.55 12.77 -9.07
C ASP A 53 -12.76 11.58 -8.10
N LEU A 54 -11.87 10.58 -8.17
CA LEU A 54 -11.88 9.41 -7.29
C LEU A 54 -11.16 9.66 -5.95
N SER A 55 -10.56 10.83 -5.74
CA SER A 55 -9.90 11.20 -4.48
C SER A 55 -10.81 11.07 -3.26
N SER A 56 -12.11 11.30 -3.42
CA SER A 56 -13.12 11.12 -2.37
C SER A 56 -13.37 9.66 -1.98
N ARG A 57 -12.90 8.71 -2.80
CA ARG A 57 -13.00 7.27 -2.57
C ARG A 57 -11.74 6.70 -1.91
N LEU A 58 -10.66 7.49 -1.81
CA LEU A 58 -9.43 7.06 -1.17
C LEU A 58 -9.65 6.87 0.33
N ASP A 59 -9.39 5.67 0.81
CA ASP A 59 -9.52 5.28 2.21
C ASP A 59 -8.47 4.21 2.55
N TRP A 60 -7.71 4.44 3.63
CA TRP A 60 -6.60 3.56 4.02
C TRP A 60 -6.97 2.51 5.07
N ASN A 61 -8.21 2.52 5.59
CA ASN A 61 -8.70 1.70 6.72
C ASN A 61 -7.58 1.26 7.68
N VAL A 62 -7.01 2.24 8.38
CA VAL A 62 -5.80 2.05 9.18
C VAL A 62 -6.12 1.20 10.41
N GLN A 63 -5.43 0.07 10.53
CA GLN A 63 -5.50 -0.85 11.68
C GLN A 63 -4.47 -0.42 12.72
N GLN A 64 -4.95 0.11 13.85
CA GLN A 64 -4.14 0.67 14.94
C GLN A 64 -4.36 -0.07 16.27
N ASP A 65 -4.00 -1.34 16.30
CA ASP A 65 -4.06 -2.19 17.50
C ASP A 65 -2.64 -2.33 18.10
N PRO A 66 -2.36 -1.88 19.34
CA PRO A 66 -1.04 -2.01 19.95
C PRO A 66 -0.49 -3.44 20.01
N THR A 67 -1.34 -4.47 19.91
CA THR A 67 -0.89 -5.87 19.78
C THR A 67 -0.15 -6.16 18.47
N LEU A 68 -0.16 -5.23 17.52
CA LEU A 68 0.58 -5.28 16.27
C LEU A 68 2.01 -4.73 16.37
N ASN A 69 2.43 -4.20 17.53
CA ASN A 69 3.80 -3.71 17.68
C ASN A 69 4.80 -4.84 17.42
N ASP A 70 5.74 -4.62 16.50
CA ASP A 70 6.72 -5.61 16.01
C ASP A 70 6.09 -6.86 15.36
N ALA A 71 4.86 -6.75 14.83
CA ALA A 71 4.23 -7.85 14.11
C ALA A 71 5.03 -8.24 12.86
N SER A 72 5.16 -9.54 12.60
CA SER A 72 5.77 -10.07 11.38
C SER A 72 4.85 -9.99 10.17
N LEU A 73 5.40 -10.13 8.97
CA LEU A 73 4.63 -10.23 7.72
C LEU A 73 3.55 -11.32 7.78
N GLU A 74 3.87 -12.48 8.36
CA GLU A 74 2.93 -13.59 8.54
C GLU A 74 1.79 -13.22 9.49
N GLN A 75 2.09 -12.56 10.61
CA GLN A 75 1.07 -12.11 11.57
C GLN A 75 0.16 -11.05 10.95
N VAL A 76 0.71 -10.11 10.18
CA VAL A 76 -0.07 -9.10 9.46
C VAL A 76 -0.94 -9.77 8.39
N ARG A 77 -0.40 -10.73 7.64
CA ARG A 77 -1.18 -11.50 6.65
C ARG A 77 -2.35 -12.24 7.30
N ASP A 78 -2.14 -12.89 8.43
CA ASP A 78 -3.21 -13.56 9.18
C ASP A 78 -4.29 -12.60 9.67
N LYS A 79 -3.88 -11.41 10.15
CA LYS A 79 -4.82 -10.35 10.54
C LYS A 79 -5.59 -9.84 9.33
N PHE A 80 -4.92 -9.68 8.20
CA PHE A 80 -5.55 -9.25 6.94
C PHE A 80 -6.54 -10.29 6.41
N ARG A 81 -6.16 -11.57 6.36
CA ARG A 81 -7.07 -12.68 5.98
C ARG A 81 -8.30 -12.79 6.87
N ARG A 82 -8.18 -12.40 8.15
CA ARG A 82 -9.33 -12.29 9.05
C ARG A 82 -10.17 -11.07 8.71
N TRP A 83 -9.53 -9.92 8.50
CA TRP A 83 -10.22 -8.69 8.08
C TRP A 83 -10.97 -8.85 6.76
N THR A 84 -10.43 -9.56 5.76
CA THR A 84 -11.16 -9.79 4.50
C THR A 84 -12.42 -10.64 4.66
N LYS A 85 -12.53 -11.41 5.74
CA LYS A 85 -13.69 -12.25 6.08
C LYS A 85 -14.67 -11.56 7.03
N GLU A 86 -14.16 -10.76 7.96
CA GLU A 86 -14.89 -10.26 9.12
C GLU A 86 -14.94 -8.73 9.22
N GLY A 87 -14.14 -8.00 8.43
CA GLY A 87 -13.86 -6.56 8.55
C GLY A 87 -15.01 -5.62 8.18
N GLY A 88 -16.18 -6.15 7.88
CA GLY A 88 -17.43 -5.38 7.68
C GLY A 88 -17.55 -4.66 6.34
N GLU A 89 -16.49 -4.61 5.53
CA GLU A 89 -16.55 -4.11 4.15
C GLU A 89 -17.00 -5.20 3.18
N VAL A 90 -17.80 -4.83 2.18
CA VAL A 90 -18.21 -5.76 1.12
C VAL A 90 -17.00 -6.07 0.25
N ASN A 91 -16.66 -7.36 0.17
CA ASN A 91 -15.56 -7.83 -0.67
C ASN A 91 -15.97 -7.83 -2.14
N HIS A 92 -15.59 -6.76 -2.84
CA HIS A 92 -15.80 -6.58 -4.28
C HIS A 92 -14.70 -7.24 -5.14
N ALA A 93 -13.86 -8.10 -4.54
CA ALA A 93 -12.70 -8.73 -5.17
C ALA A 93 -11.71 -7.73 -5.79
N THR A 94 -11.61 -6.54 -5.20
CA THR A 94 -10.67 -5.50 -5.59
C THR A 94 -9.28 -5.72 -4.96
N ALA A 95 -8.26 -5.01 -5.43
CA ALA A 95 -6.89 -5.01 -4.91
C ALA A 95 -6.82 -4.79 -3.40
N ARG A 96 -7.75 -3.99 -2.85
CA ARG A 96 -7.94 -3.79 -1.40
C ARG A 96 -8.12 -5.09 -0.59
N PHE A 97 -8.68 -6.13 -1.20
CA PHE A 97 -8.88 -7.45 -0.59
C PHE A 97 -7.83 -8.47 -1.03
N HIS A 98 -6.91 -8.09 -1.93
CA HIS A 98 -5.82 -8.97 -2.40
C HIS A 98 -4.53 -8.76 -1.62
N ALA A 99 -4.28 -7.54 -1.16
CA ALA A 99 -3.09 -7.20 -0.40
C ALA A 99 -3.35 -6.08 0.61
N CYS A 100 -2.48 -5.98 1.61
CA CYS A 100 -2.47 -4.90 2.59
C CYS A 100 -1.11 -4.25 2.69
N VAL A 101 -1.07 -3.02 3.19
CA VAL A 101 0.15 -2.31 3.51
C VAL A 101 0.56 -2.62 4.94
N MET A 102 1.83 -2.97 5.15
CA MET A 102 2.44 -3.09 6.47
C MET A 102 3.50 -1.99 6.65
N VAL A 103 3.50 -1.34 7.81
CA VAL A 103 4.47 -0.32 8.17
C VAL A 103 5.08 -0.67 9.52
N ASP A 104 6.30 -1.19 9.49
CA ASP A 104 7.12 -1.44 10.66
C ASP A 104 8.04 -0.24 10.95
N GLN A 105 8.95 -0.41 11.93
CA GLN A 105 9.88 0.63 12.30
C GLN A 105 10.86 1.00 11.17
N ILE A 106 11.35 0.04 10.40
CA ILE A 106 12.32 0.30 9.31
C ILE A 106 11.64 1.13 8.23
N CYS A 107 10.49 0.66 7.75
CA CYS A 107 9.69 1.35 6.76
C CYS A 107 9.36 2.78 7.22
N LEU A 108 8.93 2.97 8.46
CA LEU A 108 8.62 4.31 8.98
C LEU A 108 9.85 5.24 8.94
N GLN A 109 11.01 4.77 9.41
CA GLN A 109 12.22 5.60 9.48
C GLN A 109 12.76 5.99 8.09
N GLU A 110 12.71 5.09 7.12
CA GLU A 110 13.16 5.41 5.75
C GLU A 110 12.26 6.48 5.11
N ASN A 111 10.95 6.38 5.29
CA ASN A 111 10.02 7.41 4.81
C ASN A 111 10.23 8.76 5.52
N LEU A 112 10.48 8.77 6.83
CA LEU A 112 10.79 10.00 7.56
C LEU A 112 12.09 10.65 7.08
N ALA A 113 13.09 9.87 6.67
CA ALA A 113 14.32 10.39 6.09
C ALA A 113 14.05 11.10 4.75
N VAL A 114 13.15 10.56 3.91
CA VAL A 114 12.72 11.22 2.67
C VAL A 114 11.94 12.50 2.96
N ILE A 115 10.96 12.44 3.87
CA ILE A 115 10.16 13.61 4.29
C ILE A 115 11.08 14.73 4.82
N LYS A 116 12.10 14.38 5.61
CA LYS A 116 13.08 15.33 6.12
C LYS A 116 13.84 16.01 4.97
N LYS A 117 14.34 15.25 3.98
CA LYS A 117 15.02 15.82 2.81
C LYS A 117 14.12 16.76 2.01
N LEU A 118 12.85 16.38 1.78
CA LEU A 118 11.89 17.24 1.09
C LEU A 118 11.71 18.58 1.82
N ARG A 119 11.57 18.54 3.15
CA ARG A 119 11.46 19.75 3.97
C ARG A 119 12.72 20.61 3.94
N GLU A 120 13.90 20.00 4.02
CA GLU A 120 15.20 20.69 3.93
C GLU A 120 15.41 21.36 2.57
N GLU A 121 14.89 20.76 1.49
CA GLU A 121 14.94 21.28 0.13
C GLU A 121 13.74 22.19 -0.23
N GLU A 122 12.85 22.48 0.73
CA GLU A 122 11.60 23.24 0.52
C GLU A 122 10.70 22.67 -0.59
N LYS A 123 10.76 21.34 -0.81
CA LYS A 123 9.93 20.62 -1.77
C LYS A 123 8.60 20.17 -1.16
N PRO A 124 7.54 20.04 -1.98
CA PRO A 124 6.26 19.57 -1.47
C PRO A 124 6.31 18.07 -1.14
N LEU A 125 5.43 17.63 -0.24
CA LEU A 125 5.36 16.22 0.18
C LEU A 125 4.91 15.27 -0.94
N ASP A 126 4.30 15.80 -1.99
CA ASP A 126 3.85 15.05 -3.15
C ASP A 126 4.85 15.08 -4.32
N GLU A 127 6.10 15.51 -4.08
CA GLU A 127 7.19 15.35 -5.05
C GLU A 127 7.32 13.87 -5.43
N PHE A 128 7.23 13.58 -6.73
CA PHE A 128 7.24 12.21 -7.23
C PHE A 128 8.61 11.54 -7.04
N ASP A 129 8.62 10.42 -6.33
CA ASP A 129 9.83 9.65 -6.05
C ASP A 129 10.04 8.57 -7.12
N MET A 130 10.65 8.98 -8.24
CA MET A 130 10.91 8.07 -9.37
C MET A 130 11.90 6.94 -9.05
N PHE A 131 12.62 7.00 -7.92
CA PHE A 131 13.67 6.05 -7.57
C PHE A 131 13.24 5.08 -6.46
N GLY A 132 12.05 5.26 -5.88
CA GLY A 132 11.59 4.41 -4.78
C GLY A 132 12.43 4.56 -3.51
N LEU A 133 12.91 5.77 -3.21
CA LEU A 133 13.57 6.08 -1.94
C LEU A 133 12.63 5.93 -0.73
N SER A 134 11.34 6.14 -0.97
CA SER A 134 10.23 5.97 -0.03
C SER A 134 9.38 4.78 -0.45
N TRP A 135 9.13 3.86 0.47
CA TRP A 135 8.45 2.60 0.15
C TRP A 135 7.67 2.05 1.34
N VAL A 136 6.78 1.11 1.07
CA VAL A 136 6.03 0.33 2.06
C VAL A 136 6.06 -1.16 1.73
N TYR A 137 5.86 -2.01 2.73
CA TYR A 137 5.59 -3.42 2.47
C TYR A 137 4.17 -3.59 1.97
N LEU A 138 4.02 -4.10 0.76
CA LEU A 138 2.75 -4.62 0.27
C LEU A 138 2.74 -6.14 0.52
N VAL A 139 1.79 -6.63 1.29
CA VAL A 139 1.71 -8.03 1.74
C VAL A 139 0.53 -8.70 1.06
N SER A 140 0.79 -9.77 0.30
CA SER A 140 -0.27 -10.56 -0.33
C SER A 140 -1.08 -11.33 0.71
N GLN A 141 -2.38 -11.51 0.48
CA GLN A 141 -3.21 -12.42 1.29
C GLN A 141 -2.82 -13.89 1.12
N TYR A 142 -2.16 -14.22 0.01
CA TYR A 142 -1.73 -15.57 -0.33
C TYR A 142 -0.30 -15.79 0.16
N ASP A 143 -0.02 -17.02 0.61
CA ASP A 143 1.32 -17.46 0.94
C ASP A 143 2.03 -17.99 -0.31
N GLU A 144 3.35 -18.11 -0.24
CA GLU A 144 4.17 -18.77 -1.27
C GLU A 144 3.76 -20.25 -1.25
N SER A 145 2.93 -20.69 -2.19
CA SER A 145 2.40 -22.06 -2.17
C SER A 145 3.55 -23.05 -2.24
N SER A 146 3.60 -23.99 -1.29
CA SER A 146 4.60 -25.07 -1.25
C SER A 146 4.54 -26.05 -2.43
N GLU A 147 3.58 -25.90 -3.35
CA GLU A 147 3.46 -26.66 -4.58
C GLU A 147 4.29 -26.00 -5.69
N LYS A 148 5.59 -26.30 -5.69
CA LYS A 148 6.54 -25.84 -6.70
C LYS A 148 6.14 -26.26 -8.11
N GLN A 149 6.11 -25.31 -9.04
CA GLN A 149 6.75 -25.42 -10.35
C GLN A 149 6.95 -24.02 -10.96
N ASP A 150 8.17 -23.52 -10.82
CA ASP A 150 8.84 -22.48 -11.61
C ASP A 150 8.88 -20.99 -11.24
N ASP A 151 8.19 -20.45 -10.23
CA ASP A 151 8.47 -19.06 -9.81
C ASP A 151 8.52 -18.91 -8.27
N GLN A 152 9.58 -18.28 -7.77
CA GLN A 152 9.68 -17.79 -6.39
C GLN A 152 8.73 -16.60 -6.25
N GLU A 153 7.41 -16.83 -6.23
CA GLU A 153 6.47 -15.73 -6.03
C GLU A 153 6.62 -15.18 -4.61
N ALA A 154 7.20 -14.00 -4.47
CA ALA A 154 7.36 -13.34 -3.19
C ALA A 154 5.99 -13.05 -2.57
N SER A 155 5.76 -13.50 -1.34
CA SER A 155 4.49 -13.25 -0.61
C SER A 155 4.31 -11.80 -0.12
N TYR A 156 5.28 -10.94 -0.41
CA TYR A 156 5.26 -9.51 -0.17
C TYR A 156 6.20 -8.80 -1.17
N ALA A 157 6.07 -7.49 -1.32
CA ALA A 157 6.98 -6.65 -2.11
C ALA A 157 7.20 -5.30 -1.41
N MET A 158 8.39 -4.72 -1.56
CA MET A 158 8.63 -3.33 -1.15
C MET A 158 8.20 -2.42 -2.31
N VAL A 159 7.16 -1.62 -2.12
CA VAL A 159 6.57 -0.81 -3.20
C VAL A 159 6.84 0.66 -2.95
N GLY A 160 7.38 1.35 -3.95
CA GLY A 160 7.57 2.80 -3.90
C GLY A 160 6.24 3.53 -3.66
N ILE A 161 6.18 4.46 -2.70
CA ILE A 161 4.91 5.09 -2.29
C ILE A 161 4.23 5.83 -3.45
N SER A 162 5.00 6.52 -4.30
CA SER A 162 4.48 7.23 -5.48
C SER A 162 3.83 6.30 -6.52
N TYR A 163 4.08 4.99 -6.45
CA TYR A 163 3.53 3.97 -7.35
C TYR A 163 2.39 3.16 -6.73
N LEU A 164 2.14 3.30 -5.42
CA LEU A 164 1.20 2.44 -4.70
C LEU A 164 -0.24 2.60 -5.21
N VAL A 165 -0.71 3.85 -5.30
CA VAL A 165 -2.02 4.22 -5.86
C VAL A 165 -1.81 5.32 -6.90
N PRO A 166 -2.39 5.21 -8.10
CA PRO A 166 -3.30 4.15 -8.54
C PRO A 166 -2.61 3.00 -9.29
N ARG A 167 -1.29 3.09 -9.52
CA ARG A 167 -0.54 2.20 -10.44
C ARG A 167 -0.50 0.75 -9.98
N VAL A 168 0.06 0.46 -8.80
CA VAL A 168 0.11 -0.92 -8.26
C VAL A 168 -1.30 -1.44 -7.93
N TYR A 169 -2.19 -0.57 -7.46
CA TYR A 169 -3.61 -0.92 -7.29
C TYR A 169 -4.21 -1.46 -8.61
N GLU A 170 -4.00 -0.79 -9.75
CA GLU A 170 -4.51 -1.29 -11.05
C GLU A 170 -3.81 -2.58 -11.49
N LEU A 171 -2.50 -2.72 -11.25
CA LEU A 171 -1.78 -3.95 -11.61
C LEU A 171 -2.35 -5.17 -10.87
N LEU A 172 -2.74 -5.01 -9.60
CA LEU A 172 -3.40 -6.07 -8.83
C LEU A 172 -4.81 -6.40 -9.31
N GLU A 173 -5.53 -5.43 -9.90
CA GLU A 173 -6.85 -5.65 -10.50
C GLU A 173 -6.80 -6.35 -11.86
N GLY A 174 -5.64 -6.32 -12.53
CA GLY A 174 -5.51 -6.75 -13.91
C GLY A 174 -4.46 -7.84 -14.10
N PRO A 175 -3.23 -7.47 -14.48
CA PRO A 175 -2.17 -8.44 -14.74
C PRO A 175 -1.86 -9.36 -13.54
N GLY A 176 -2.01 -8.86 -12.32
CA GLY A 176 -1.78 -9.61 -11.08
C GLY A 176 -0.38 -9.41 -10.49
N TRP A 177 -0.18 -10.01 -9.31
CA TRP A 177 0.98 -9.84 -8.43
C TRP A 177 2.35 -10.00 -9.12
N HIS A 178 2.51 -11.04 -9.94
CA HIS A 178 3.75 -11.38 -10.64
C HIS A 178 4.24 -10.32 -11.64
N ASN A 179 3.44 -9.30 -11.97
CA ASN A 179 3.84 -8.26 -12.93
C ASN A 179 4.69 -7.16 -12.31
N PHE A 180 4.76 -7.09 -10.98
CA PHE A 180 5.54 -6.07 -10.30
C PHE A 180 6.32 -6.59 -9.10
N ALA A 181 5.93 -7.71 -8.50
CA ALA A 181 6.65 -8.24 -7.34
C ALA A 181 8.07 -8.64 -7.74
N ASP A 182 9.05 -8.17 -6.96
CA ASP A 182 10.46 -8.49 -7.14
C ASP A 182 10.86 -9.61 -6.16
N PRO A 183 11.18 -10.83 -6.65
CA PRO A 183 11.60 -11.94 -5.80
C PRO A 183 12.94 -11.69 -5.11
N ASP A 184 13.77 -10.79 -5.65
CA ASP A 184 15.07 -10.43 -5.09
C ASP A 184 14.96 -9.39 -3.95
N GLY A 185 13.74 -8.92 -3.65
CA GLY A 185 13.44 -8.03 -2.51
C GLY A 185 13.81 -6.57 -2.72
N GLY A 186 13.97 -6.11 -3.96
CA GLY A 186 14.14 -4.69 -4.28
C GLY A 186 12.87 -3.87 -4.10
N VAL A 187 13.04 -2.54 -4.03
CA VAL A 187 11.91 -1.61 -4.12
C VAL A 187 11.44 -1.54 -5.56
N VAL A 188 10.14 -1.80 -5.77
CA VAL A 188 9.54 -1.83 -7.10
C VAL A 188 8.86 -0.50 -7.43
N THR A 189 9.07 -0.03 -8.66
CA THR A 189 8.60 1.26 -9.19
C THR A 189 7.95 1.12 -10.59
N PRO A 190 6.76 0.47 -10.70
CA PRO A 190 6.20 -0.05 -11.97
C PRO A 190 5.45 0.93 -12.90
#